data_AF-A0A4Q3XX67-F1
#
_entry.id   AF-A0A4Q3XX67-F1
#
_cell.length_a   1.000
_cell.length_b   1.000
_cell.length_c   1.000
_cell.angle_alpha   90.00
_cell.angle_beta   90.00
_cell.angle_gamma   90.00
#
_symmetry.space_group_name_H-M   'P 1'
#
loop_
_entity.id
_entity.type
_entity.pdbx_description
1 polymer ?
#
loop_
_entity_poly.entity_id
_entity_poly.type
_entity_poly.pdbx_seq_one_letter_code
_entity_poly.pdbx_strand_id
1 'polypeptide(L)'
;LTSKAARQAVAEAVDAALPQPFERTTVNGFGFLQIVRRRNRPSLPEMLRADLIGAETRAELRRAERLLPPFPATHMTSQRIARRLAQEPGWTAELAKRTGSAMQFVSAKD
;
A
#
# COMPACT_ATOMS: atom_id res chain seq x y z
N LEU A 1 -30.21 8.78 -0.27
CA LEU A 1 -30.44 9.56 0.97
C LEU A 1 -31.51 10.61 0.68
N THR A 2 -32.77 10.32 1.01
CA THR A 2 -33.92 11.15 0.59
C THR A 2 -34.27 12.24 1.59
N SER A 3 -33.91 12.08 2.88
CA SER A 3 -34.19 13.08 3.92
C SER A 3 -32.96 13.91 4.29
N LYS A 4 -33.21 15.13 4.77
CA LYS A 4 -32.18 15.99 5.39
C LYS A 4 -31.55 15.29 6.60
N ALA A 5 -32.35 14.61 7.42
CA ALA A 5 -31.90 13.88 8.60
C ALA A 5 -30.90 12.76 8.23
N ALA A 6 -31.17 11.98 7.18
CA ALA A 6 -30.26 10.93 6.75
C ALA A 6 -28.93 11.50 6.24
N ARG A 7 -28.95 12.64 5.54
CA ARG A 7 -27.73 13.35 5.11
C ARG A 7 -26.92 13.87 6.30
N GLN A 8 -27.60 14.38 7.32
CA GLN A 8 -26.96 14.87 8.54
C GLN A 8 -26.31 13.72 9.33
N ALA A 9 -27.00 12.58 9.49
CA ALA A 9 -26.47 11.41 10.17
C ALA A 9 -25.17 10.88 9.52
N VAL A 10 -25.09 10.93 8.18
CA VAL A 10 -23.84 10.58 7.46
C VAL A 10 -22.71 11.55 7.78
N ALA A 11 -22.99 12.85 7.81
CA ALA A 11 -21.99 13.86 8.14
C ALA A 11 -21.48 13.70 9.59
N GLU A 12 -22.38 13.42 10.54
CA GLU A 12 -22.04 13.15 11.94
C GLU A 12 -21.21 11.87 12.11
N ALA A 13 -21.55 10.80 11.38
CA ALA A 13 -20.77 9.57 11.37
C ALA A 13 -19.34 9.80 10.86
N VAL A 14 -19.17 10.64 9.83
CA VAL A 14 -17.85 11.04 9.33
C VAL A 14 -17.08 11.84 10.37
N ASP A 15 -17.73 12.80 11.05
CA ASP A 15 -17.10 13.61 12.10
C ASP A 15 -16.65 12.78 13.30
N ALA A 16 -17.43 11.77 13.68
CA ALA A 16 -17.07 10.85 14.75
C ALA A 16 -15.91 9.92 14.36
N ALA A 17 -15.82 9.52 13.08
CA ALA A 17 -14.82 8.56 12.61
C ALA A 17 -13.47 9.19 12.25
N LEU A 18 -13.45 10.46 11.81
CA LEU A 18 -12.24 11.11 11.33
C LEU A 18 -11.58 11.98 12.41
N PRO A 19 -10.27 11.83 12.66
CA PRO A 19 -9.56 12.68 13.60
C PRO A 19 -9.36 14.09 13.02
N GLN A 20 -9.58 15.09 13.86
CA GLN A 20 -9.30 16.51 13.58
C GLN A 20 -7.78 16.78 13.52
N PRO A 21 -7.31 17.83 12.80
CA PRO A 21 -8.09 18.86 12.12
C PRO A 21 -8.47 18.51 10.67
N PHE A 22 -9.74 18.74 10.32
CA PHE A 22 -10.24 18.85 8.95
C PHE A 22 -11.43 19.82 8.89
N GLU A 23 -11.65 20.40 7.72
CA GLU A 23 -12.85 21.17 7.40
C GLU A 23 -13.72 20.35 6.46
N ARG A 24 -15.04 20.53 6.55
CA ARG A 24 -15.97 19.89 5.62
C ARG A 24 -17.15 20.76 5.26
N THR A 25 -17.74 20.50 4.11
CA THR A 25 -19.03 21.07 3.73
C THR A 25 -20.19 20.32 4.40
N THR A 26 -21.42 20.76 4.20
CA THR A 26 -22.61 19.91 4.35
C THR A 26 -22.75 18.96 3.15
N VAL A 27 -23.59 17.93 3.26
CA VAL A 27 -23.96 17.11 2.10
C VAL A 27 -24.82 17.94 1.14
N ASN A 28 -24.32 18.23 -0.06
CA ASN A 28 -25.00 19.08 -1.03
C ASN A 28 -26.21 18.38 -1.72
N GLY A 29 -26.87 19.07 -2.65
CA GLY A 29 -28.02 18.54 -3.40
C GLY A 29 -27.71 17.36 -4.33
N PHE A 30 -26.43 17.13 -4.63
CA PHE A 30 -25.95 16.00 -5.44
C PHE A 30 -25.44 14.84 -4.58
N GLY A 31 -25.50 14.96 -3.25
CA GLY A 31 -25.04 13.93 -2.33
C GLY A 31 -23.53 13.93 -2.04
N PHE A 32 -22.79 14.96 -2.45
CA PHE A 32 -21.36 15.07 -2.14
C PHE A 32 -21.13 15.74 -0.78
N LEU A 33 -20.12 15.24 -0.06
CA LEU A 33 -19.51 15.83 1.12
C LEU A 33 -18.04 16.10 0.81
N GLN A 34 -17.62 17.36 0.80
CA GLN A 34 -16.22 17.71 0.57
C GLN A 34 -15.50 17.83 1.90
N ILE A 35 -14.31 17.24 2.00
CA ILE A 35 -13.45 17.27 3.19
C ILE A 35 -12.08 17.79 2.78
N VAL A 36 -11.60 18.80 3.49
CA VAL A 36 -10.29 19.41 3.30
C VAL A 36 -9.47 19.22 4.56
N ARG A 37 -8.24 18.74 4.41
CA ARG A 37 -7.32 18.52 5.53
C ARG A 37 -5.92 18.95 5.17
N ARG A 38 -5.16 19.39 6.18
CA ARG A 38 -3.75 19.70 5.99
C ARG A 38 -2.98 18.44 5.59
N ARG A 39 -2.17 18.56 4.55
CA ARG A 39 -1.23 17.53 4.12
C ARG A 39 0.04 17.63 4.96
N ASN A 40 0.22 16.72 5.91
CA ASN A 40 1.39 16.71 6.81
C ASN A 40 2.58 15.90 6.29
N ARG A 41 2.35 15.03 5.31
CA ARG A 41 3.36 14.17 4.69
C ARG A 41 2.93 13.76 3.28
N PRO A 42 3.82 13.17 2.47
CA PRO A 42 3.41 12.52 1.23
C PRO A 42 2.30 11.50 1.46
N SER A 43 1.34 11.49 0.55
CA SER A 43 0.28 10.48 0.45
C SER A 43 0.84 9.15 -0.03
N LEU A 44 0.10 8.04 0.16
CA LEU A 44 0.54 6.73 -0.31
C LEU A 44 0.83 6.71 -1.82
N PRO A 45 -0.02 7.26 -2.71
CA PRO A 45 0.30 7.34 -4.14
C PRO A 45 1.60 8.08 -4.44
N GLU A 46 1.87 9.18 -3.73
CA GLU A 46 3.11 9.95 -3.90
C GLU A 46 4.33 9.15 -3.41
N MET A 47 4.22 8.47 -2.26
CA MET A 47 5.28 7.62 -1.74
C MET A 47 5.61 6.47 -2.69
N LEU A 48 4.58 5.86 -3.29
CA LEU A 48 4.77 4.80 -4.30
C LEU A 48 5.42 5.37 -5.56
N ARG A 49 4.99 6.55 -6.01
CA ARG A 49 5.53 7.18 -7.22
C ARG A 49 6.97 7.64 -7.06
N ALA A 50 7.39 8.03 -5.86
CA ALA A 50 8.75 8.46 -5.57
C ALA A 50 9.79 7.33 -5.76
N ASP A 51 9.40 6.07 -5.54
CA ASP A 51 10.26 4.89 -5.73
C ASP A 51 9.42 3.71 -6.24
N LEU A 52 9.12 3.73 -7.54
CA LEU A 52 8.29 2.70 -8.17
C LEU A 52 8.95 1.32 -8.10
N ILE A 53 10.24 1.22 -8.40
CA ILE A 53 10.94 -0.07 -8.41
C ILE A 53 11.05 -0.64 -7.01
N GLY A 54 11.36 0.16 -5.99
CA GLY A 54 11.35 -0.34 -4.61
C GLY A 54 9.95 -0.66 -4.11
N ALA A 55 8.91 0.06 -4.54
CA ALA A 55 7.53 -0.29 -4.24
C ALA A 55 7.12 -1.63 -4.86
N GLU A 56 7.41 -1.85 -6.14
CA GLU A 56 7.20 -3.12 -6.83
C GLU A 56 8.00 -4.26 -6.19
N THR A 57 9.25 -4.01 -5.82
CA THR A 57 10.12 -4.98 -5.12
C THR A 57 9.53 -5.39 -3.78
N ARG A 58 9.08 -4.43 -2.96
CA ARG A 58 8.42 -4.73 -1.67
C ARG A 58 7.08 -5.46 -1.87
N ALA A 59 6.35 -5.17 -2.93
CA ALA A 59 5.14 -5.90 -3.29
C ALA A 59 5.45 -7.36 -3.68
N GLU A 60 6.54 -7.59 -4.41
CA GLU A 60 7.01 -8.91 -4.79
C GLU A 60 7.42 -9.76 -3.59
N LEU A 61 8.20 -9.20 -2.67
CA LEU A 61 8.56 -9.89 -1.41
C LEU A 61 7.33 -10.30 -0.62
N ARG A 62 6.32 -9.43 -0.51
CA ARG A 62 5.05 -9.76 0.15
C ARG A 62 4.24 -10.84 -0.60
N ARG A 63 4.35 -10.92 -1.92
CA ARG A 63 3.74 -12.01 -2.70
C ARG A 63 4.45 -13.34 -2.40
N ALA A 64 5.78 -13.34 -2.40
CA ALA A 64 6.59 -14.51 -2.06
C ALA A 64 6.32 -15.01 -0.64
N GLU A 65 6.17 -14.11 0.34
CA GLU A 65 5.85 -14.43 1.73
C GLU A 65 4.50 -15.14 1.90
N ARG A 66 3.55 -14.90 0.97
CA ARG A 66 2.20 -15.52 0.99
C ARG A 66 2.12 -16.84 0.22
N LEU A 67 3.23 -17.35 -0.32
CA LEU A 67 3.24 -18.67 -0.93
C LEU A 67 2.97 -19.75 0.12
N LEU A 68 2.26 -20.81 -0.27
CA LEU A 68 2.08 -21.97 0.59
C LEU A 68 3.39 -22.76 0.65
N PRO A 69 3.77 -23.31 1.82
CA PRO A 69 4.88 -24.24 1.90
C PRO A 69 4.68 -25.46 0.99
N PRO A 70 5.75 -26.05 0.43
CA PRO A 70 7.15 -25.64 0.60
C PRO A 70 7.51 -24.39 -0.21
N PHE A 71 8.27 -23.48 0.41
CA PHE A 71 8.77 -22.30 -0.29
C PHE A 71 9.82 -22.69 -1.33
N PRO A 72 9.78 -22.15 -2.56
CA PRO A 72 10.73 -22.50 -3.59
C PRO A 72 12.10 -21.91 -3.28
N ALA A 73 13.16 -22.65 -3.63
CA ALA A 73 14.54 -22.17 -3.56
C ALA A 73 14.80 -21.00 -4.52
N THR A 74 14.04 -20.94 -5.62
CA THR A 74 14.16 -19.92 -6.67
C THR A 74 12.80 -19.30 -6.97
N HIS A 75 12.76 -17.98 -7.06
CA HIS A 75 11.58 -17.20 -7.40
C HIS A 75 11.87 -16.29 -8.59
N MET A 76 11.14 -16.52 -9.68
CA MET A 76 11.30 -15.72 -10.89
C MET A 76 10.65 -14.35 -10.73
N THR A 77 11.37 -13.31 -11.13
CA THR A 77 10.90 -11.93 -11.09
C THR A 77 11.49 -11.13 -12.24
N SER A 78 11.17 -9.84 -12.34
CA SER A 78 11.75 -8.97 -13.36
C SER A 78 13.21 -8.65 -13.04
N GLN A 79 14.01 -8.39 -14.08
CA GLN A 79 15.42 -8.01 -13.93
C GLN A 79 15.62 -6.79 -13.02
N ARG A 80 14.69 -5.82 -13.08
CA ARG A 80 14.75 -4.61 -12.23
C ARG A 80 14.56 -4.95 -10.75
N ILE A 81 13.64 -5.86 -10.43
CA ILE A 81 13.41 -6.31 -9.05
C ILE A 81 14.60 -7.14 -8.56
N ALA A 82 15.09 -8.10 -9.36
CA ALA A 82 16.26 -8.90 -9.01
C ALA A 82 17.49 -8.02 -8.72
N ARG A 83 17.75 -7.01 -9.56
CA ARG A 83 18.83 -6.03 -9.35
C ARG A 83 18.62 -5.19 -8.09
N ARG A 84 17.38 -4.75 -7.81
CA ARG A 84 17.06 -3.99 -6.59
C ARG A 84 17.28 -4.82 -5.33
N LEU A 85 16.88 -6.09 -5.33
CA LEU A 85 17.09 -7.00 -4.20
C LEU A 85 18.57 -7.31 -3.98
N ALA A 86 19.37 -7.40 -5.05
CA ALA A 86 20.82 -7.56 -4.93
C ALA A 86 21.50 -6.36 -4.23
N GLN A 87 20.94 -5.16 -4.33
CA GLN A 87 21.42 -3.96 -3.63
C GLN A 87 20.96 -3.90 -2.16
N GLU A 88 19.93 -4.66 -1.80
CA GLU A 88 19.25 -4.61 -0.49
C GLU A 88 19.21 -6.01 0.15
N PRO A 89 20.37 -6.65 0.43
CA PRO A 89 20.43 -8.03 0.90
C PRO A 89 19.70 -8.26 2.24
N GLY A 90 19.53 -7.20 3.04
CA GLY A 90 18.74 -7.26 4.28
C GLY A 90 17.26 -7.60 4.04
N TRP A 91 16.70 -7.28 2.88
CA TRP A 91 15.28 -7.55 2.60
C TRP A 91 15.01 -9.02 2.31
N THR A 92 15.89 -9.69 1.55
CA THR A 92 15.77 -11.14 1.30
C THR A 92 16.10 -11.94 2.56
N ALA A 93 17.04 -11.47 3.37
CA ALA A 93 17.32 -12.06 4.68
C ALA A 93 16.10 -11.96 5.63
N GLU A 94 15.40 -10.83 5.64
CA GLU A 94 14.18 -10.67 6.43
C GLU A 94 13.03 -11.56 5.93
N LEU A 95 12.88 -11.70 4.61
CA LEU A 95 11.93 -12.67 4.04
C LEU A 95 12.26 -14.09 4.52
N ALA A 96 13.52 -14.51 4.44
CA ALA A 96 13.95 -15.84 4.86
C ALA A 96 13.67 -16.13 6.35
N LYS A 97 13.81 -15.12 7.22
CA LYS A 97 13.44 -15.25 8.64
C LYS A 97 11.95 -15.51 8.84
N ARG A 98 11.09 -14.92 8.00
CA ARG A 98 9.62 -15.04 8.12
C ARG A 98 9.06 -16.30 7.49
N THR A 99 9.65 -16.74 6.37
CA THR A 99 9.22 -17.94 5.66
C THR A 99 9.94 -19.21 6.14
N GLY A 100 11.04 -19.07 6.87
CA GLY A 100 11.91 -20.18 7.25
C GLY A 100 12.69 -20.78 6.08
N SER A 101 12.70 -20.12 4.92
CA SER A 101 13.38 -20.60 3.70
C SER A 101 14.07 -19.47 2.96
N ALA A 102 15.34 -19.71 2.58
CA ALA A 102 16.09 -18.79 1.75
C ALA A 102 15.67 -18.93 0.28
N MET A 103 15.20 -17.83 -0.30
CA MET A 103 14.74 -17.77 -1.69
C MET A 103 15.67 -16.90 -2.53
N GLN A 104 16.12 -17.42 -3.65
CA GLN A 104 16.89 -16.68 -4.65
C GLN A 104 15.96 -16.03 -5.67
N PHE A 105 16.07 -14.71 -5.83
CA PHE A 105 15.28 -13.97 -6.81
C PHE A 105 16.06 -13.86 -8.12
N VAL A 106 15.55 -14.49 -9.17
CA VAL A 106 16.20 -14.55 -10.48
C VAL A 106 15.32 -13.94 -11.57
N SER A 107 15.94 -13.44 -12.62
CA SER A 107 15.26 -12.99 -13.83
C SER A 107 15.64 -13.92 -14.98
N ALA A 108 14.73 -14.10 -15.94
CA ALA A 108 15.14 -14.57 -17.26
C ALA A 108 16.26 -13.64 -17.79
N LYS A 109 17.28 -14.24 -18.42
CA LYS A 109 18.22 -13.45 -19.24
C LYS A 109 17.43 -12.94 -20.44
N ASP A 110 17.57 -11.65 -20.72
CA ASP A 110 17.15 -11.06 -21.99
C ASP A 110 18.01 -11.65 -23.13
#